data_AF-A0A0L0VE82-F1
#
_entry.id   AF-A0A0L0VE82-F1
#
_cell.length_a   1.000
_cell.length_b   1.000
_cell.length_c   1.000
_cell.angle_alpha   90.00
_cell.angle_beta   90.00
_cell.angle_gamma   90.00
#
_symmetry.space_group_name_H-M   'P 1'
#
loop_
_entity.id
_entity.type
_entity.pdbx_description
1 polymer ?
#
loop_
_entity_poly.entity_id
_entity_poly.type
_entity_poly.pdbx_seq_one_letter_code
_entity_poly.pdbx_strand_id
1 'polypeptide(L)'
;MRLNLILLQISLHLLHGWDISGVAAMEPYQDIYALSVANEVQHTRPSTEEISPVGKFLLENHSDKDAKRLLKSSEQRFNALGDQITRSVEKGNLVYIDDGEGDDQWQSLLGALNEIVPEMVVSRGGYYLVRQDLTNRVWDRFHQVAGKDKPKIMPIHGTLDRFGVFDNIEGLPIYEGKELEELREASTDEVRLAAAVKETKEELRERLRTNEFTTIVAKCAPTGLAELIVEAEAQDRVAIVWTGFMRFDPKSRTFQVKFNVRKDLQASQALLDLKLPTVITTPRLQNAELAAIVAREITRVFAPLSDDISNDYKGFEKLHYLHNLPKWSWAYSLTKHHDYFRDHRIDEFLKDSKRLRDLKEKRDNEVEMSQSELDELNKLDASMSWSQGGKWHDAINKIKLERADAIEKGDKDRMIPEGAPFRDFCPIDQYAHVILKDSLRKQSVKEVVAANVKLTPDNQLFEFTASPSANMFIVTKFDTNYLRDEIQNSLYWMFEGEPLDRQAYLNILKYYQQQLLESKEKEVSSSL
;
A
#
# COMPACT_ATOMS: atom_id res chain seq x y z
N MET A 1 -11.96 -0.26 -41.97
CA MET A 1 -12.83 -0.54 -40.79
C MET A 1 -13.65 0.68 -40.34
N ARG A 2 -13.08 1.88 -40.18
CA ARG A 2 -13.80 3.08 -39.69
C ARG A 2 -14.92 3.60 -40.62
N LEU A 3 -14.77 3.49 -41.94
CA LEU A 3 -15.79 3.94 -42.90
C LEU A 3 -17.09 3.10 -42.83
N ASN A 4 -16.97 1.82 -42.49
CA ASN A 4 -18.11 0.90 -42.43
C ASN A 4 -18.99 1.12 -41.20
N LEU A 5 -18.42 1.61 -40.09
CA LEU A 5 -19.17 1.94 -38.87
C LEU A 5 -20.05 3.18 -39.04
N ILE A 6 -19.53 4.21 -39.74
CA ILE A 6 -20.27 5.44 -40.02
C ILE A 6 -21.43 5.16 -41.00
N LEU A 7 -21.18 4.35 -42.04
CA LEU A 7 -22.23 3.93 -42.98
C LEU A 7 -23.32 3.07 -42.30
N LEU A 8 -22.95 2.22 -41.34
CA LEU A 8 -23.90 1.41 -40.57
C LEU A 8 -24.79 2.29 -39.67
N GLN A 9 -24.22 3.30 -39.00
CA GLN A 9 -24.96 4.23 -38.14
C GLN A 9 -25.93 5.13 -38.93
N ILE A 10 -25.51 5.64 -40.09
CA ILE A 10 -26.37 6.43 -40.99
C ILE A 10 -27.54 5.57 -41.48
N SER A 11 -27.27 4.32 -41.86
CA SER A 11 -28.30 3.38 -42.33
C SER A 11 -29.32 3.06 -41.23
N LEU A 12 -28.88 2.88 -39.99
CA LEU A 12 -29.75 2.66 -38.82
C LEU A 12 -30.64 3.87 -38.53
N HIS A 13 -30.10 5.10 -38.60
CA HIS A 13 -30.89 6.31 -38.32
C HIS A 13 -31.95 6.58 -39.39
N LEU A 14 -31.63 6.32 -40.66
CA LEU A 14 -32.59 6.41 -41.77
C LEU A 14 -33.70 5.35 -41.67
N LEU A 15 -33.38 4.13 -41.22
CA LEU A 15 -34.36 3.05 -41.01
C LEU A 15 -35.35 3.34 -39.88
N HIS A 16 -34.95 4.15 -38.89
CA HIS A 16 -35.79 4.52 -37.75
C HIS A 16 -36.45 5.91 -37.89
N GLY A 17 -36.32 6.55 -39.05
CA GLY A 17 -36.96 7.85 -39.34
C GLY A 17 -36.41 9.00 -38.50
N TRP A 18 -35.18 8.87 -37.99
CA TRP A 18 -34.52 9.90 -37.17
C TRP A 18 -33.85 10.95 -38.05
N ASP A 19 -33.88 12.20 -37.59
CA ASP A 19 -33.25 13.32 -38.29
C ASP A 19 -31.72 13.14 -38.34
N ILE A 20 -31.18 13.09 -39.55
CA ILE A 20 -29.76 12.92 -39.85
C ILE A 20 -28.96 14.23 -39.84
N SER A 21 -29.63 15.37 -39.63
CA SER A 21 -28.96 16.68 -39.52
C SER A 21 -27.95 16.74 -38.36
N GLY A 22 -28.15 15.93 -37.31
CA GLY A 22 -27.21 15.77 -36.19
C GLY A 22 -26.01 14.86 -36.46
N VAL A 23 -26.04 14.02 -37.50
CA VAL A 23 -24.94 13.08 -37.83
C VAL A 23 -23.86 13.80 -38.66
N ALA A 24 -24.21 14.88 -39.36
CA ALA A 24 -23.27 15.74 -40.09
C ALA A 24 -22.64 16.85 -39.23
N ALA A 25 -23.13 17.06 -38.00
CA ALA A 25 -22.61 18.03 -37.03
C ALA A 25 -21.84 17.40 -35.86
N MET A 26 -21.54 16.09 -35.92
CA MET A 26 -20.54 15.50 -35.05
C MET A 26 -19.16 15.91 -35.53
N GLU A 27 -18.68 17.04 -35.01
CA GLU A 27 -17.25 17.33 -35.02
C GLU A 27 -16.48 16.12 -34.49
N PRO A 28 -15.32 15.79 -35.09
CA PRO A 28 -14.58 14.60 -34.75
C PRO A 28 -14.07 14.70 -33.32
N TYR A 29 -14.70 13.97 -32.39
CA TYR A 29 -14.15 13.51 -31.10
C TYR A 29 -12.90 14.28 -30.60
N GLN A 30 -13.06 15.57 -30.29
CA GLN A 30 -12.01 16.36 -29.65
C GLN A 30 -11.95 16.13 -28.14
N ASP A 31 -12.92 15.42 -27.55
CA ASP A 31 -12.95 15.15 -26.10
C ASP A 31 -12.00 14.06 -25.62
N ILE A 32 -11.43 13.24 -26.52
CA ILE A 32 -10.31 12.34 -26.16
C ILE A 32 -8.97 13.09 -26.20
N TYR A 33 -8.87 14.14 -27.03
CA TYR A 33 -7.69 15.01 -27.07
C TYR A 33 -7.75 16.11 -25.99
N ALA A 34 -8.92 16.57 -25.56
CA ALA A 34 -9.05 17.51 -24.44
C ALA A 34 -8.72 16.85 -23.10
N LEU A 35 -9.01 15.55 -22.94
CA LEU A 35 -8.54 14.74 -21.81
C LEU A 35 -7.06 14.35 -21.92
N SER A 36 -6.47 14.34 -23.12
CA SER A 36 -5.02 14.17 -23.28
C SER A 36 -4.27 15.48 -23.03
N VAL A 37 -4.80 16.63 -23.43
CA VAL A 37 -4.16 17.95 -23.23
C VAL A 37 -4.33 18.47 -21.80
N ALA A 38 -5.44 18.14 -21.12
CA ALA A 38 -5.57 18.36 -19.68
C ALA A 38 -4.65 17.44 -18.83
N ASN A 39 -4.23 16.29 -19.39
CA ASN A 39 -3.22 15.41 -18.79
C ASN A 39 -1.78 15.71 -19.27
N GLU A 40 -1.58 16.38 -20.40
CA GLU A 40 -0.25 16.73 -20.94
C GLU A 40 0.35 17.99 -20.29
N VAL A 41 -0.46 18.82 -19.61
CA VAL A 41 0.09 19.92 -18.78
C VAL A 41 0.65 19.43 -17.42
N GLN A 42 0.56 18.12 -17.11
CA GLN A 42 1.20 17.54 -15.91
C GLN A 42 2.49 16.75 -16.17
N HIS A 43 2.99 16.69 -17.42
CA HIS A 43 4.18 15.89 -17.75
C HIS A 43 5.25 16.63 -18.57
N THR A 44 5.47 17.91 -18.27
CA THR A 44 6.83 18.45 -18.37
C THR A 44 7.70 17.73 -17.34
N ARG A 45 8.87 17.19 -17.75
CA ARG A 45 9.93 16.79 -16.81
C ARG A 45 9.96 17.82 -15.69
N PRO A 46 9.78 17.45 -14.41
CA PRO A 46 9.79 18.45 -13.35
C PRO A 46 11.14 19.14 -13.44
N SER A 47 11.12 20.46 -13.64
CA SER A 47 12.23 21.25 -13.15
C SER A 47 12.38 20.86 -11.67
N THR A 48 13.62 20.69 -11.22
CA THR A 48 13.95 20.26 -9.86
C THR A 48 13.46 21.23 -8.76
N GLU A 49 12.69 22.27 -9.10
CA GLU A 49 12.27 23.35 -8.22
C GLU A 49 10.75 23.47 -8.00
N GLU A 50 9.90 22.66 -8.67
CA GLU A 50 8.45 22.81 -8.51
C GLU A 50 7.89 22.04 -7.30
N ILE A 51 7.18 22.77 -6.43
CA ILE A 51 6.46 22.25 -5.25
C ILE A 51 5.43 21.22 -5.71
N SER A 52 5.36 20.07 -5.04
CA SER A 52 4.40 19.01 -5.36
C SER A 52 2.94 19.50 -5.29
N PRO A 53 1.98 18.85 -5.98
CA PRO A 53 0.56 19.19 -5.87
C PRO A 53 0.03 19.17 -4.43
N VAL A 54 0.47 18.19 -3.63
CA VAL A 54 0.11 18.08 -2.21
C VAL A 54 0.75 19.21 -1.40
N GLY A 55 2.02 19.52 -1.65
CA GLY A 55 2.71 20.64 -1.02
C GLY A 55 2.04 21.98 -1.33
N LYS A 56 1.64 22.21 -2.59
CA LYS A 56 0.89 23.41 -3.02
C LYS A 56 -0.43 23.54 -2.25
N PHE A 57 -1.16 22.44 -2.06
CA PHE A 57 -2.38 22.44 -1.26
C PHE A 57 -2.11 22.79 0.21
N LEU A 58 -1.14 22.12 0.85
CA LEU A 58 -0.81 22.37 2.26
C LEU A 58 -0.28 23.79 2.52
N LEU A 59 0.30 24.43 1.50
CA LEU A 59 0.90 25.76 1.57
C LEU A 59 0.01 26.86 0.98
N GLU A 60 -1.21 26.56 0.53
CA GLU A 60 -2.03 27.49 -0.27
C GLU A 60 -2.34 28.83 0.43
N ASN A 61 -2.35 28.83 1.76
CA ASN A 61 -2.59 30.02 2.59
C ASN A 61 -1.32 30.80 2.96
N HIS A 62 -0.16 30.43 2.39
CA HIS A 62 1.12 31.09 2.63
C HIS A 62 1.54 31.95 1.43
N SER A 63 2.20 33.08 1.68
CA SER A 63 2.92 33.77 0.61
C SER A 63 4.05 32.89 0.09
N ASP A 64 4.48 33.06 -1.18
CA ASP A 64 5.59 32.29 -1.75
C ASP A 64 6.87 32.33 -0.90
N LYS A 65 7.14 33.48 -0.28
CA LYS A 65 8.28 33.68 0.62
C LYS A 65 8.13 32.85 1.90
N ASP A 66 6.93 32.80 2.46
CA ASP A 66 6.63 32.02 3.66
C ASP A 66 6.63 30.53 3.38
N ALA A 67 6.05 30.11 2.25
CA ALA A 67 6.05 28.73 1.78
C ALA A 67 7.49 28.21 1.61
N LYS A 68 8.37 28.95 0.91
CA LYS A 68 9.78 28.57 0.74
C LYS A 68 10.54 28.47 2.07
N ARG A 69 10.29 29.42 2.98
CA ARG A 69 10.90 29.41 4.32
C ARG A 69 10.41 28.22 5.16
N LEU A 70 9.12 27.91 5.08
CA LEU A 70 8.52 26.78 5.77
C LEU A 70 9.05 25.45 5.25
N LEU A 71 9.15 25.28 3.92
CA LEU A 71 9.73 24.08 3.30
C LEU A 71 11.18 23.87 3.77
N LYS A 72 12.02 24.90 3.70
CA LYS A 72 13.42 24.83 4.17
C LYS A 72 13.50 24.47 5.65
N SER A 73 12.67 25.09 6.50
CA SER A 73 12.63 24.78 7.92
C SER A 73 12.11 23.37 8.21
N SER A 74 11.14 22.89 7.42
CA SER A 74 10.56 21.56 7.54
C SER A 74 11.60 20.50 7.18
N GLU A 75 12.34 20.70 6.09
CA GLU A 75 13.42 19.82 5.65
C GLU A 75 14.54 19.73 6.69
N GLN A 76 15.01 20.86 7.24
CA GLN A 76 16.06 20.87 8.26
C GLN A 76 15.65 20.10 9.52
N ARG A 77 14.43 20.31 10.00
CA ARG A 77 13.90 19.62 11.18
C ARG A 77 13.61 18.14 10.91
N PHE A 78 13.11 17.82 9.72
CA PHE A 78 12.93 16.44 9.27
C PHE A 78 14.26 15.69 9.21
N ASN A 79 15.32 16.30 8.69
CA ASN A 79 16.65 15.70 8.65
C ASN A 79 17.22 15.48 10.05
N ALA A 80 17.05 16.45 10.97
CA ALA A 80 17.46 16.30 12.36
C ALA A 80 16.71 15.15 13.09
N LEU A 81 15.40 15.03 12.85
CA LEU A 81 14.61 13.88 13.32
C LEU A 81 15.09 12.58 12.68
N GLY A 82 15.39 12.61 11.38
CA GLY A 82 15.92 11.47 10.63
C GLY A 82 17.23 10.94 11.24
N ASP A 83 18.13 11.83 11.67
CA ASP A 83 19.37 11.42 12.35
C ASP A 83 19.11 10.78 13.72
N GLN A 84 18.07 11.22 14.45
CA GLN A 84 17.62 10.56 15.69
C GLN A 84 17.05 9.17 15.42
N ILE A 85 16.19 9.05 14.39
CA ILE A 85 15.65 7.77 13.93
C ILE A 85 16.77 6.81 13.55
N THR A 86 17.74 7.26 12.74
CA THR A 86 18.88 6.42 12.34
C THR A 86 19.67 5.92 13.55
N ARG A 87 20.01 6.79 14.51
CA ARG A 87 20.70 6.36 15.74
C ARG A 87 19.87 5.37 16.57
N SER A 88 18.56 5.57 16.65
CA SER A 88 17.64 4.70 17.36
C SER A 88 17.59 3.31 16.71
N VAL A 89 17.48 3.24 15.38
CA VAL A 89 17.52 2.00 14.60
C VAL A 89 18.87 1.27 14.73
N GLU A 90 19.99 1.99 14.65
CA GLU A 90 21.34 1.42 14.80
C GLU A 90 21.56 0.81 16.19
N LYS A 91 20.95 1.39 17.24
CA LYS A 91 20.97 0.86 18.61
C LYS A 91 19.99 -0.29 18.82
N GLY A 92 19.12 -0.59 17.85
CA GLY A 92 18.07 -1.60 17.98
C GLY A 92 16.81 -1.11 18.69
N ASN A 93 16.67 0.19 18.98
CA ASN A 93 15.54 0.78 19.71
C ASN A 93 14.34 1.04 18.77
N LEU A 94 13.93 0.00 18.05
CA LEU A 94 12.92 0.06 16.99
C LEU A 94 11.76 -0.88 17.31
N VAL A 95 10.56 -0.35 17.35
CA VAL A 95 9.32 -1.12 17.58
C VAL A 95 8.46 -1.07 16.32
N TYR A 96 7.98 -2.22 15.87
CA TYR A 96 6.93 -2.29 14.85
C TYR A 96 5.59 -2.55 15.53
N ILE A 97 4.57 -1.82 15.09
CA ILE A 97 3.17 -2.09 15.43
C ILE A 97 2.45 -2.44 14.13
N ASP A 98 1.96 -3.67 14.04
CA ASP A 98 1.37 -4.21 12.82
C ASP A 98 0.11 -5.04 13.06
N ASP A 99 -0.59 -5.39 11.98
CA ASP A 99 -1.67 -6.37 12.01
C ASP A 99 -1.36 -7.63 11.20
N GLY A 100 -0.08 -7.84 10.89
CA GLY A 100 0.47 -9.14 10.47
C GLY A 100 0.17 -9.52 9.03
N GLU A 101 -0.33 -8.58 8.24
CA GLU A 101 -0.68 -8.78 6.84
C GLU A 101 0.58 -8.93 5.94
N GLY A 102 0.38 -9.27 4.67
CA GLY A 102 1.49 -9.57 3.77
C GLY A 102 2.43 -8.38 3.51
N ASP A 103 1.90 -7.15 3.47
CA ASP A 103 2.66 -5.92 3.31
C ASP A 103 3.48 -5.57 4.56
N ASP A 104 2.96 -5.81 5.76
CA ASP A 104 3.70 -5.72 7.02
C ASP A 104 4.94 -6.61 7.04
N GLN A 105 4.76 -7.86 6.64
CA GLN A 105 5.82 -8.86 6.59
C GLN A 105 6.84 -8.54 5.50
N TRP A 106 6.39 -8.01 4.36
CA TRP A 106 7.30 -7.62 3.29
C TRP A 106 8.11 -6.37 3.67
N GLN A 107 7.54 -5.40 4.40
CA GLN A 107 8.34 -4.32 4.99
C GLN A 107 9.40 -4.89 5.95
N SER A 108 9.06 -5.92 6.74
CA SER A 108 10.00 -6.60 7.63
C SER A 108 11.12 -7.30 6.84
N LEU A 109 10.81 -7.92 5.70
CA LEU A 109 11.81 -8.47 4.79
C LEU A 109 12.78 -7.40 4.29
N LEU A 110 12.27 -6.25 3.82
CA LEU A 110 13.13 -5.16 3.36
C LEU A 110 14.07 -4.68 4.47
N GLY A 111 13.56 -4.62 5.71
CA GLY A 111 14.36 -4.36 6.90
C GLY A 111 15.48 -5.39 7.08
N ALA A 112 15.13 -6.69 7.12
CA ALA A 112 16.07 -7.78 7.33
C ALA A 112 17.16 -7.85 6.24
N LEU A 113 16.79 -7.69 4.97
CA LEU A 113 17.72 -7.61 3.84
C LEU A 113 18.67 -6.40 3.93
N ASN A 114 18.38 -5.44 4.81
CA ASN A 114 19.19 -4.26 5.07
C ASN A 114 19.68 -4.19 6.53
N GLU A 115 19.68 -5.31 7.26
CA GLU A 115 20.16 -5.41 8.64
C GLU A 115 19.39 -4.51 9.64
N ILE A 116 18.17 -4.09 9.28
CA ILE A 116 17.24 -3.37 10.14
C ILE A 116 16.31 -4.40 10.77
N VAL A 117 16.50 -4.64 12.07
CA VAL A 117 15.70 -5.56 12.85
C VAL A 117 15.13 -4.81 14.04
N PRO A 118 13.81 -4.81 14.26
CA PRO A 118 13.21 -4.20 15.45
C PRO A 118 13.62 -5.00 16.70
N GLU A 119 13.61 -4.35 17.87
CA GLU A 119 13.68 -5.08 19.14
C GLU A 119 12.37 -5.81 19.44
N MET A 120 11.25 -5.29 18.94
CA MET A 120 9.91 -5.78 19.23
C MET A 120 8.96 -5.58 18.05
N VAL A 121 8.18 -6.62 17.75
CA VAL A 121 7.02 -6.56 16.86
C VAL A 121 5.77 -6.78 17.69
N VAL A 122 4.88 -5.81 17.61
CA VAL A 122 3.69 -5.72 18.44
C VAL A 122 2.45 -5.84 17.54
N SER A 123 1.77 -6.97 17.61
CA SER A 123 0.68 -7.30 16.69
C SER A 123 -0.70 -6.92 17.25
N ARG A 124 -1.59 -6.40 16.40
CA ARG A 124 -2.92 -5.89 16.77
C ARG A 124 -4.08 -6.56 16.04
N GLY A 125 -4.96 -7.22 16.79
CA GLY A 125 -6.22 -7.77 16.29
C GLY A 125 -6.12 -9.21 15.79
N GLY A 126 -7.16 -9.66 15.09
CA GLY A 126 -7.28 -11.00 14.55
C GLY A 126 -7.13 -12.11 15.57
N TYR A 127 -6.77 -13.30 15.10
CA TYR A 127 -6.47 -14.43 15.95
C TYR A 127 -5.02 -14.29 16.43
N TYR A 128 -4.86 -13.66 17.61
CA TYR A 128 -3.54 -13.20 18.06
C TYR A 128 -2.47 -14.32 18.11
N LEU A 129 -2.83 -15.57 18.42
CA LEU A 129 -1.89 -16.70 18.42
C LEU A 129 -1.50 -17.11 17.00
N VAL A 130 -2.44 -17.10 16.05
CA VAL A 130 -2.16 -17.36 14.63
C VAL A 130 -1.19 -16.30 14.12
N ARG A 131 -1.47 -15.03 14.38
CA ARG A 131 -0.62 -13.90 13.96
C ARG A 131 0.76 -13.96 14.60
N GLN A 132 0.83 -14.21 15.91
CA GLN A 132 2.09 -14.34 16.62
C GLN A 132 2.94 -15.49 16.08
N ASP A 133 2.33 -16.65 15.80
CA ASP A 133 3.04 -17.81 15.24
C ASP A 133 3.50 -17.55 13.80
N LEU A 134 2.64 -16.99 12.93
CA LEU A 134 3.02 -16.60 11.57
C LEU A 134 4.20 -15.61 11.57
N THR A 135 4.12 -14.55 12.36
CA THR A 135 5.19 -13.56 12.48
C THR A 135 6.47 -14.19 13.05
N ASN A 136 6.38 -15.14 13.98
CA ASN A 136 7.54 -15.91 14.45
C ASN A 136 8.19 -16.71 13.34
N ARG A 137 7.40 -17.49 12.58
CA ARG A 137 7.91 -18.30 11.45
C ARG A 137 8.56 -17.44 10.37
N VAL A 138 8.04 -16.24 10.14
CA VAL A 138 8.63 -15.25 9.23
C VAL A 138 10.01 -14.83 9.75
N TRP A 139 10.08 -14.38 11.01
CA TRP A 139 11.31 -13.90 11.61
C TRP A 139 12.36 -14.98 11.85
N ASP A 140 11.97 -16.25 12.04
CA ASP A 140 12.87 -17.41 12.08
C ASP A 140 13.68 -17.59 10.78
N ARG A 141 13.21 -17.01 9.66
CA ARG A 141 13.95 -16.95 8.40
C ARG A 141 14.74 -15.64 8.28
N PHE A 142 14.09 -14.52 8.58
CA PHE A 142 14.65 -13.19 8.33
C PHE A 142 15.86 -12.87 9.20
N HIS A 143 15.90 -13.36 10.43
CA HIS A 143 17.01 -13.08 11.33
C HIS A 143 18.35 -13.65 10.80
N GLN A 144 18.29 -14.73 10.02
CA GLN A 144 19.47 -15.38 9.44
C GLN A 144 20.10 -14.52 8.35
N VAL A 145 19.29 -13.96 7.43
CA VAL A 145 19.79 -13.01 6.41
C VAL A 145 20.14 -11.64 6.99
N ALA A 146 19.50 -11.24 8.11
CA ALA A 146 19.82 -10.02 8.81
C ALA A 146 21.12 -10.11 9.65
N GLY A 147 21.58 -11.32 9.98
CA GLY A 147 22.74 -11.53 10.85
C GLY A 147 22.54 -11.00 12.28
N LYS A 148 21.28 -10.94 12.75
CA LYS A 148 20.88 -10.40 14.06
C LYS A 148 19.88 -11.32 14.74
N ASP A 149 19.67 -11.14 16.04
CA ASP A 149 18.63 -11.85 16.78
C ASP A 149 17.24 -11.42 16.31
N LYS A 150 16.28 -12.34 16.33
CA LYS A 150 14.89 -12.03 15.99
C LYS A 150 14.25 -11.12 17.06
N PRO A 151 13.28 -10.26 16.68
CA PRO A 151 12.53 -9.46 17.65
C PRO A 151 11.72 -10.30 18.63
N LYS A 152 11.38 -9.70 19.77
CA LYS A 152 10.25 -10.17 20.59
C LYS A 152 8.95 -9.95 19.82
N ILE A 153 8.12 -10.97 19.67
CA ILE A 153 6.85 -10.89 18.94
C ILE A 153 5.72 -11.09 19.95
N MET A 154 4.91 -10.06 20.17
CA MET A 154 3.93 -10.04 21.26
C MET A 154 2.62 -9.34 20.86
N PRO A 155 1.46 -9.76 21.40
CA PRO A 155 0.16 -9.14 21.07
C PRO A 155 -0.15 -7.93 21.96
N ILE A 156 -0.51 -6.78 21.38
CA ILE A 156 -1.02 -5.61 22.15
C ILE A 156 -2.54 -5.53 22.17
N HIS A 157 -3.18 -6.25 21.26
CA HIS A 157 -4.63 -6.33 21.13
C HIS A 157 -5.00 -7.62 20.37
N GLY A 158 -6.15 -8.22 20.68
CA GLY A 158 -6.72 -9.36 19.95
C GLY A 158 -8.20 -9.14 19.64
N THR A 159 -8.76 -9.91 18.70
CA THR A 159 -10.20 -9.87 18.39
C THR A 159 -10.88 -11.09 19.00
N LEU A 160 -12.02 -10.91 19.68
CA LEU A 160 -12.76 -12.02 20.30
C LEU A 160 -13.99 -12.44 19.48
N ASP A 161 -14.69 -11.52 18.81
CA ASP A 161 -16.00 -11.79 18.19
C ASP A 161 -16.26 -11.08 16.85
N ARG A 162 -15.44 -10.09 16.46
CA ARG A 162 -15.64 -9.25 15.26
C ARG A 162 -14.49 -9.34 14.26
N PHE A 163 -14.31 -10.53 13.71
CA PHE A 163 -13.28 -10.80 12.71
C PHE A 163 -13.61 -10.15 11.37
N GLY A 164 -12.63 -9.42 10.81
CA GLY A 164 -12.72 -8.86 9.47
C GLY A 164 -12.45 -9.89 8.37
N VAL A 165 -12.55 -9.47 7.11
CA VAL A 165 -12.27 -10.35 5.95
C VAL A 165 -10.85 -10.92 6.01
N PHE A 166 -9.86 -10.11 6.38
CA PHE A 166 -8.47 -10.55 6.55
C PHE A 166 -8.31 -11.59 7.67
N ASP A 167 -8.99 -11.40 8.79
CA ASP A 167 -8.91 -12.32 9.93
C ASP A 167 -9.50 -13.71 9.57
N ASN A 168 -10.56 -13.74 8.76
CA ASN A 168 -11.21 -15.00 8.34
C ASN A 168 -10.32 -15.87 7.44
N ILE A 169 -9.43 -15.24 6.67
CA ILE A 169 -8.46 -15.94 5.81
C ILE A 169 -7.08 -16.09 6.46
N GLU A 170 -6.89 -15.50 7.64
CA GLU A 170 -5.62 -15.50 8.36
C GLU A 170 -5.15 -16.93 8.64
N GLY A 171 -3.86 -17.18 8.40
CA GLY A 171 -3.26 -18.51 8.50
C GLY A 171 -3.40 -19.37 7.26
N LEU A 172 -4.34 -19.09 6.35
CA LEU A 172 -4.44 -19.84 5.10
C LEU A 172 -3.45 -19.29 4.04
N PRO A 173 -2.86 -20.16 3.20
CA PRO A 173 -2.92 -21.64 3.23
C PRO A 173 -1.73 -22.27 3.99
N ILE A 174 -1.15 -21.57 4.96
CA ILE A 174 0.07 -22.01 5.67
C ILE A 174 -0.23 -23.12 6.66
N TYR A 175 -1.34 -23.02 7.37
CA TYR A 175 -1.82 -24.10 8.22
C TYR A 175 -2.68 -25.06 7.42
N GLU A 176 -2.59 -26.35 7.74
CA GLU A 176 -3.41 -27.41 7.17
C GLU A 176 -4.36 -27.97 8.25
N GLY A 177 -5.67 -27.88 8.01
CA GLY A 177 -6.69 -28.55 8.83
C GLY A 177 -6.76 -28.09 10.29
N LYS A 178 -6.60 -29.04 11.22
CA LYS A 178 -6.92 -28.89 12.65
C LYS A 178 -6.03 -27.91 13.41
N GLU A 179 -4.77 -27.74 12.99
CA GLU A 179 -3.81 -26.83 13.65
C GLU A 179 -4.31 -25.38 13.65
N LEU A 180 -4.85 -24.92 12.51
CA LEU A 180 -5.40 -23.57 12.40
C LEU A 180 -6.58 -23.36 13.34
N GLU A 181 -7.51 -24.31 13.35
CA GLU A 181 -8.72 -24.20 14.16
C GLU A 181 -8.39 -24.25 15.66
N GLU A 182 -7.42 -25.06 16.09
CA GLU A 182 -6.93 -25.07 17.47
C GLU A 182 -6.29 -23.72 17.87
N LEU A 183 -5.49 -23.12 16.99
CA LEU A 183 -4.90 -21.78 17.24
C LEU A 183 -5.95 -20.68 17.26
N ARG A 184 -6.95 -20.75 16.39
CA ARG A 184 -8.08 -19.80 16.33
C ARG A 184 -8.93 -19.91 17.58
N GLU A 185 -9.31 -21.12 17.98
CA GLU A 185 -10.07 -21.37 19.21
C GLU A 185 -9.29 -20.88 20.44
N ALA A 186 -8.01 -21.23 20.55
CA ALA A 186 -7.17 -20.76 21.65
C ALA A 186 -6.97 -19.24 21.68
N SER A 187 -7.12 -18.55 20.54
CA SER A 187 -7.06 -17.09 20.46
C SER A 187 -8.29 -16.39 21.04
N THR A 188 -9.38 -17.13 21.29
CA THR A 188 -10.63 -16.60 21.87
C THR A 188 -10.69 -16.69 23.40
N ASP A 189 -9.65 -17.22 24.05
CA ASP A 189 -9.52 -17.22 25.51
C ASP A 189 -9.21 -15.80 26.00
N GLU A 190 -10.24 -15.12 26.53
CA GLU A 190 -10.17 -13.74 27.03
C GLU A 190 -9.16 -13.58 28.17
N VAL A 191 -9.06 -14.56 29.09
CA VAL A 191 -8.15 -14.48 30.25
C VAL A 191 -6.71 -14.56 29.77
N ARG A 192 -6.43 -15.50 28.86
CA ARG A 192 -5.10 -15.68 28.29
C ARG A 192 -4.70 -14.47 27.43
N LEU A 193 -5.61 -13.95 26.61
CA LEU A 193 -5.37 -12.75 25.82
C LEU A 193 -5.07 -11.54 26.71
N ALA A 194 -5.88 -11.31 27.76
CA ALA A 194 -5.68 -10.20 28.68
C ALA A 194 -4.32 -10.27 29.40
N ALA A 195 -3.89 -11.47 29.80
CA ALA A 195 -2.58 -11.69 30.40
C ALA A 195 -1.44 -11.37 29.41
N ALA A 196 -1.52 -11.87 28.17
CA ALA A 196 -0.51 -11.62 27.14
C ALA A 196 -0.42 -10.13 26.74
N VAL A 197 -1.56 -9.45 26.63
CA VAL A 197 -1.62 -8.01 26.37
C VAL A 197 -1.01 -7.22 27.52
N LYS A 198 -1.30 -7.61 28.77
CA LYS A 198 -0.71 -6.96 29.95
C LYS A 198 0.81 -7.08 29.96
N GLU A 199 1.34 -8.28 29.72
CA GLU A 199 2.78 -8.53 29.62
C GLU A 199 3.41 -7.67 28.51
N THR A 200 2.78 -7.63 27.33
CA THR A 200 3.22 -6.80 26.20
C THR A 200 3.27 -5.32 26.56
N LYS A 201 2.23 -4.80 27.23
CA LYS A 201 2.19 -3.41 27.69
C LYS A 201 3.28 -3.10 28.71
N GLU A 202 3.56 -4.01 29.64
CA GLU A 202 4.64 -3.86 30.61
C GLU A 202 6.02 -3.83 29.95
N GLU A 203 6.28 -4.76 29.04
CA GLU A 203 7.55 -4.81 28.28
C GLU A 203 7.76 -3.57 27.41
N LEU A 204 6.72 -3.15 26.66
CA LEU A 204 6.81 -1.96 25.81
C LEU A 204 7.00 -0.70 26.67
N ARG A 205 6.30 -0.57 27.79
CA ARG A 205 6.47 0.57 28.71
C ARG A 205 7.89 0.63 29.28
N GLU A 206 8.48 -0.51 29.64
CA GLU A 206 9.86 -0.57 30.13
C GLU A 206 10.87 -0.15 29.06
N ARG A 207 10.68 -0.58 27.81
CA ARG A 207 11.52 -0.14 26.67
C ARG A 207 11.44 1.35 26.45
N LEU A 208 10.23 1.90 26.42
CA LEU A 208 10.02 3.34 26.31
C LEU A 208 10.69 4.11 27.46
N ARG A 209 10.76 3.53 28.67
CA ARG A 209 11.43 4.12 29.83
C ARG A 209 12.95 4.04 29.83
N THR A 210 13.52 3.02 29.22
CA THR A 210 14.95 2.73 29.30
C THR A 210 15.73 3.20 28.09
N ASN A 211 15.10 3.19 26.92
CA ASN A 211 15.72 3.68 25.70
C ASN A 211 15.96 5.19 25.78
N GLU A 212 17.12 5.62 25.29
CA GLU A 212 17.44 7.04 25.09
C GLU A 212 16.49 7.68 24.08
N PHE A 213 16.18 6.92 23.02
CA PHE A 213 15.24 7.31 21.97
C PHE A 213 14.67 6.06 21.31
N THR A 214 13.35 5.99 21.14
CA THR A 214 12.64 4.87 20.51
C THR A 214 11.96 5.33 19.23
N THR A 215 12.20 4.61 18.15
CA THR A 215 11.45 4.77 16.90
C THR A 215 10.33 3.73 16.86
N ILE A 216 9.10 4.17 16.63
CA ILE A 216 7.94 3.29 16.49
C ILE A 216 7.40 3.42 15.08
N VAL A 217 7.32 2.30 14.36
CA VAL A 217 6.65 2.24 13.06
C VAL A 217 5.22 1.74 13.27
N ALA A 218 4.26 2.62 13.05
CA ALA A 218 2.84 2.29 13.15
C ALA A 218 2.30 1.96 11.75
N LYS A 219 2.08 0.67 11.50
CA LYS A 219 1.56 0.13 10.23
C LYS A 219 0.08 -0.23 10.29
N CYS A 220 -0.47 -0.34 11.50
CA CYS A 220 -1.89 -0.54 11.74
C CYS A 220 -2.45 0.55 12.68
N ALA A 221 -3.64 0.31 13.26
CA ALA A 221 -4.23 1.22 14.23
C ALA A 221 -3.39 1.29 15.53
N PRO A 222 -3.05 2.49 16.07
CA PRO A 222 -2.15 2.65 17.21
C PRO A 222 -2.85 2.44 18.57
N THR A 223 -3.69 1.41 18.68
CA THR A 223 -4.54 1.15 19.85
C THR A 223 -3.73 1.10 21.14
N GLY A 224 -4.04 1.99 22.09
CA GLY A 224 -3.39 2.08 23.40
C GLY A 224 -1.96 2.65 23.40
N LEU A 225 -1.39 3.00 22.24
CA LEU A 225 -0.01 3.48 22.16
C LEU A 225 0.19 4.82 22.89
N ALA A 226 -0.74 5.75 22.71
CA ALA A 226 -0.65 7.08 23.33
C ALA A 226 -0.58 7.00 24.85
N GLU A 227 -1.43 6.17 25.46
CA GLU A 227 -1.45 5.91 26.90
C GLU A 227 -0.10 5.36 27.37
N LEU A 228 0.45 4.35 26.68
CA LEU A 228 1.74 3.75 27.04
C LEU A 228 2.90 4.75 27.00
N ILE A 229 2.93 5.63 26.00
CA ILE A 229 3.95 6.67 25.88
C ILE A 229 3.86 7.67 27.05
N VAL A 230 2.63 8.03 27.45
CA VAL A 230 2.40 8.95 28.58
C VAL A 230 2.79 8.29 29.90
N GLU A 231 2.37 7.05 30.15
CA GLU A 231 2.72 6.28 31.36
C GLU A 231 4.23 5.97 31.48
N ALA A 232 4.92 5.92 30.35
CA ALA A 232 6.37 5.75 30.29
C ALA A 232 7.14 7.07 30.47
N GLU A 233 6.45 8.23 30.49
CA GLU A 233 7.07 9.55 30.44
C GLU A 233 8.10 9.62 29.30
N ALA A 234 7.66 9.25 28.09
CA ALA A 234 8.53 9.09 26.92
C ALA A 234 8.21 10.04 25.75
N GLN A 235 7.37 11.05 25.97
CA GLN A 235 6.90 11.96 24.93
C GLN A 235 8.03 12.73 24.20
N ASP A 236 9.16 12.97 24.87
CA ASP A 236 10.32 13.71 24.35
C ASP A 236 11.39 12.81 23.69
N ARG A 237 11.22 11.48 23.78
CA ARG A 237 12.18 10.47 23.30
C ARG A 237 11.56 9.41 22.39
N VAL A 238 10.39 9.71 21.82
CA VAL A 238 9.70 8.82 20.88
C VAL A 238 9.50 9.54 19.55
N ALA A 239 9.82 8.86 18.45
CA ALA A 239 9.37 9.23 17.12
C ALA A 239 8.42 8.19 16.55
N ILE A 240 7.40 8.65 15.81
CA ILE A 240 6.47 7.79 15.08
C ILE A 240 6.77 7.86 13.59
N VAL A 241 6.87 6.72 12.92
CA VAL A 241 6.80 6.60 11.46
C VAL A 241 5.45 5.95 11.15
N TRP A 242 4.50 6.71 10.62
CA TRP A 242 3.13 6.25 10.42
C TRP A 242 2.83 6.03 8.94
N THR A 243 2.49 4.79 8.58
CA THR A 243 2.08 4.38 7.23
C THR A 243 0.56 4.24 7.15
N GLY A 244 0.01 4.37 5.94
CA GLY A 244 -1.43 4.18 5.72
C GLY A 244 -2.35 5.13 6.49
N PHE A 245 -1.84 6.30 6.92
CA PHE A 245 -2.56 7.26 7.77
C PHE A 245 -3.69 8.00 7.02
N MET A 246 -3.42 8.49 5.81
CA MET A 246 -4.36 9.34 5.04
C MET A 246 -4.31 9.09 3.53
N ARG A 247 -5.33 9.59 2.80
CA ARG A 247 -5.34 9.73 1.33
C ARG A 247 -5.56 11.19 0.94
N PHE A 248 -4.78 11.77 0.04
CA PHE A 248 -5.13 13.03 -0.60
C PHE A 248 -5.93 12.77 -1.88
N ASP A 249 -7.16 13.27 -1.93
CA ASP A 249 -7.98 13.25 -3.12
C ASP A 249 -7.82 14.58 -3.89
N PRO A 250 -7.18 14.57 -5.08
CA PRO A 250 -6.95 15.79 -5.85
C PRO A 250 -8.23 16.40 -6.42
N LYS A 251 -9.30 15.60 -6.63
CA LYS A 251 -10.56 16.10 -7.19
C LYS A 251 -11.33 16.93 -6.17
N SER A 252 -11.46 16.39 -4.96
CA SER A 252 -12.12 17.10 -3.85
C SER A 252 -11.18 18.03 -3.08
N ARG A 253 -9.86 17.94 -3.31
CA ARG A 253 -8.81 18.62 -2.54
C ARG A 253 -8.94 18.35 -1.03
N THR A 254 -9.19 17.10 -0.66
CA THR A 254 -9.37 16.70 0.75
C THR A 254 -8.39 15.62 1.16
N PHE A 255 -8.08 15.56 2.46
CA PHE A 255 -7.35 14.45 3.04
C PHE A 255 -8.31 13.52 3.77
N GLN A 256 -8.52 12.34 3.21
CA GLN A 256 -9.44 11.33 3.71
C GLN A 256 -8.77 10.41 4.73
N VAL A 257 -9.54 10.01 5.73
CA VAL A 257 -9.12 9.02 6.71
C VAL A 257 -9.06 7.63 6.09
N LYS A 258 -7.94 6.92 6.31
CA LYS A 258 -7.69 5.55 5.81
C LYS A 258 -8.13 4.45 6.79
N PHE A 259 -8.10 3.20 6.33
CA PHE A 259 -8.56 2.01 7.05
C PHE A 259 -8.01 1.90 8.47
N ASN A 260 -6.69 2.03 8.67
CA ASN A 260 -6.05 1.87 9.98
C ASN A 260 -6.52 2.90 11.01
N VAL A 261 -6.76 4.14 10.57
CA VAL A 261 -7.30 5.18 11.45
C VAL A 261 -8.78 4.94 11.73
N ARG A 262 -9.58 4.51 10.73
CA ARG A 262 -10.99 4.17 10.93
C ARG A 262 -11.19 2.99 11.90
N LYS A 263 -10.24 2.05 11.92
CA LYS A 263 -10.27 0.85 12.77
C LYS A 263 -10.21 1.21 14.26
N ASP A 264 -9.55 2.32 14.61
CA ASP A 264 -9.54 2.86 15.97
C ASP A 264 -9.31 4.40 15.94
N LEU A 265 -10.41 5.14 15.74
CA LEU A 265 -10.39 6.60 15.67
C LEU A 265 -9.93 7.24 16.97
N GLN A 266 -10.36 6.68 18.12
CA GLN A 266 -10.03 7.23 19.43
C GLN A 266 -8.54 7.11 19.73
N ALA A 267 -7.94 5.95 19.48
CA ALA A 267 -6.50 5.78 19.65
C ALA A 267 -5.69 6.66 18.70
N SER A 268 -6.16 6.81 17.46
CA SER A 268 -5.51 7.67 16.48
C SER A 268 -5.54 9.14 16.90
N GLN A 269 -6.69 9.63 17.39
CA GLN A 269 -6.82 10.99 17.91
C GLN A 269 -5.95 11.21 19.15
N ALA A 270 -5.95 10.26 20.09
CA ALA A 270 -5.11 10.33 21.28
C ALA A 270 -3.62 10.44 20.95
N LEU A 271 -3.14 9.71 19.93
CA LEU A 271 -1.75 9.80 19.48
C LEU A 271 -1.44 11.15 18.83
N LEU A 272 -2.36 11.69 18.01
CA LEU A 272 -2.21 13.03 17.42
C LEU A 272 -2.13 14.13 18.49
N ASP A 273 -2.92 14.00 19.56
CA ASP A 273 -2.98 14.98 20.65
C ASP A 273 -1.67 15.07 21.45
N LEU A 274 -0.85 14.02 21.45
CA LEU A 274 0.48 14.04 22.07
C LEU A 274 1.50 14.92 21.33
N LYS A 275 1.25 15.28 20.06
CA LYS A 275 2.14 16.12 19.24
C LYS A 275 3.60 15.64 19.19
N LEU A 276 3.77 14.31 19.20
CA LEU A 276 5.06 13.67 19.07
C LEU A 276 5.71 14.01 17.71
N PRO A 277 7.05 13.94 17.59
CA PRO A 277 7.73 13.87 16.31
C PRO A 277 7.19 12.71 15.47
N THR A 278 6.46 13.00 14.39
CA THR A 278 5.83 11.98 13.55
C THR A 278 6.13 12.22 12.09
N VAL A 279 6.55 11.18 11.37
CA VAL A 279 6.70 11.19 9.91
C VAL A 279 5.49 10.47 9.31
N ILE A 280 4.69 11.20 8.54
CA ILE A 280 3.66 10.59 7.69
C ILE A 280 4.29 10.27 6.34
N THR A 281 4.44 8.98 6.08
CA THR A 281 5.29 8.46 5.00
C THR A 281 4.73 8.74 3.62
N THR A 282 3.42 8.85 3.42
CA THR A 282 2.88 9.33 2.15
C THR A 282 1.37 9.61 2.27
N PRO A 283 0.88 10.74 1.74
CA PRO A 283 -0.55 10.99 1.61
C PRO A 283 -1.25 10.35 0.39
N ARG A 284 -0.59 9.81 -0.65
CA ARG A 284 -1.17 9.31 -1.94
C ARG A 284 -2.40 10.06 -2.50
N LEU A 285 -2.32 10.83 -3.59
CA LEU A 285 -1.93 10.46 -4.98
C LEU A 285 -0.89 11.45 -5.57
N GLN A 286 -0.08 11.04 -6.56
CA GLN A 286 0.98 11.78 -7.30
C GLN A 286 2.28 12.14 -6.56
N ASN A 287 2.36 12.04 -5.24
CA ASN A 287 3.61 12.28 -4.51
C ASN A 287 4.55 11.07 -4.46
N ALA A 288 4.03 9.86 -4.70
CA ALA A 288 4.77 8.62 -4.62
C ALA A 288 4.40 7.74 -5.83
N GLU A 289 5.31 7.64 -6.80
CA GLU A 289 5.08 7.00 -8.11
C GLU A 289 4.86 5.46 -7.99
N LEU A 290 5.19 4.87 -6.84
CA LEU A 290 4.99 3.45 -6.54
C LEU A 290 3.66 3.22 -5.82
N ALA A 291 2.60 3.09 -6.62
CA ALA A 291 1.23 2.90 -6.12
C ALA A 291 0.79 1.42 -5.97
N ALA A 292 1.42 0.51 -6.69
CA ALA A 292 1.20 -0.92 -6.60
C ALA A 292 2.52 -1.67 -6.81
N ILE A 293 2.54 -2.96 -6.50
CA ILE A 293 3.59 -3.89 -6.95
C ILE A 293 2.92 -4.93 -7.84
N VAL A 294 3.11 -4.76 -9.15
CA VAL A 294 2.56 -5.62 -10.20
C VAL A 294 3.67 -6.02 -11.18
N ALA A 295 3.49 -7.13 -11.89
CA ALA A 295 4.49 -7.61 -12.84
C ALA A 295 4.63 -6.63 -14.03
N ARG A 296 5.85 -6.46 -14.53
CA ARG A 296 6.17 -5.52 -15.62
C ARG A 296 5.28 -5.73 -16.84
N GLU A 297 5.04 -6.97 -17.22
CA GLU A 297 4.27 -7.39 -18.41
C GLU A 297 2.77 -7.08 -18.29
N ILE A 298 2.23 -6.92 -17.09
CA ILE A 298 0.80 -6.63 -16.88
C ILE A 298 0.51 -5.13 -16.68
N THR A 299 1.55 -4.31 -16.48
CA THR A 299 1.41 -2.87 -16.20
C THR A 299 0.57 -2.12 -17.22
N ARG A 300 0.77 -2.39 -18.51
CA ARG A 300 0.02 -1.76 -19.61
C ARG A 300 -1.50 -2.04 -19.57
N VAL A 301 -1.90 -3.18 -18.99
CA VAL A 301 -3.32 -3.50 -18.75
C VAL A 301 -3.82 -2.84 -17.48
N PHE A 302 -2.99 -2.87 -16.44
CA PHE A 302 -3.39 -2.52 -15.09
C PHE A 302 -3.36 -1.02 -14.79
N ALA A 303 -2.35 -0.29 -15.28
CA ALA A 303 -2.20 1.14 -15.02
C ALA A 303 -3.44 1.94 -15.48
N PRO A 304 -4.02 1.71 -16.68
CA PRO A 304 -5.26 2.39 -17.09
C PRO A 304 -6.50 2.06 -16.26
N LEU A 305 -6.46 1.03 -15.41
CA LEU A 305 -7.54 0.64 -14.50
C LEU A 305 -7.39 1.22 -13.09
N SER A 306 -6.32 1.97 -12.83
CA SER A 306 -5.95 2.37 -11.48
C SER A 306 -5.61 3.85 -11.43
N ASP A 307 -6.50 4.65 -10.86
CA ASP A 307 -6.29 6.09 -10.68
C ASP A 307 -5.02 6.43 -9.89
N ASP A 308 -4.55 5.50 -9.04
CA ASP A 308 -3.38 5.72 -8.20
C ASP A 308 -2.03 5.54 -8.94
N ILE A 309 -2.00 5.00 -10.16
CA ILE A 309 -0.77 4.61 -10.88
C ILE A 309 -0.59 5.44 -12.14
N SER A 310 0.63 5.92 -12.38
CA SER A 310 0.97 6.62 -13.62
C SER A 310 0.93 5.67 -14.83
N ASN A 311 0.51 6.17 -15.99
CA ASN A 311 0.48 5.40 -17.24
C ASN A 311 1.87 4.91 -17.69
N ASP A 312 2.95 5.56 -17.24
CA ASP A 312 4.34 5.16 -17.56
C ASP A 312 4.94 4.17 -16.56
N TYR A 313 4.18 3.75 -15.54
CA TYR A 313 4.61 2.83 -14.50
C TYR A 313 5.14 1.52 -15.07
N LYS A 314 6.36 1.14 -14.67
CA LYS A 314 7.12 0.03 -15.29
C LYS A 314 6.94 -1.31 -14.61
N GLY A 315 6.35 -1.36 -13.41
CA GLY A 315 6.18 -2.61 -12.67
C GLY A 315 7.50 -3.26 -12.27
N PHE A 316 7.40 -4.55 -11.92
CA PHE A 316 8.51 -5.34 -11.39
C PHE A 316 8.80 -6.55 -12.27
N GLU A 317 10.09 -6.80 -12.49
CA GLU A 317 10.54 -7.93 -13.25
C GLU A 317 10.39 -9.22 -12.43
N LYS A 318 10.07 -10.31 -13.14
CA LYS A 318 9.98 -11.67 -12.59
C LYS A 318 8.90 -11.91 -11.52
N LEU A 319 8.08 -10.92 -11.16
CA LEU A 319 7.02 -11.08 -10.16
C LEU A 319 6.05 -12.23 -10.49
N HIS A 320 5.69 -12.40 -11.77
CA HIS A 320 4.82 -13.50 -12.22
C HIS A 320 5.48 -14.88 -12.17
N TYR A 321 6.80 -14.98 -12.07
CA TYR A 321 7.49 -16.26 -11.92
C TYR A 321 7.37 -16.83 -10.50
N LEU A 322 6.89 -16.04 -9.53
CA LEU A 322 6.61 -16.47 -8.17
C LEU A 322 5.33 -17.33 -8.05
N HIS A 323 5.06 -18.23 -8.99
CA HIS A 323 3.86 -19.08 -8.99
C HIS A 323 4.15 -20.54 -8.58
N ASN A 324 5.36 -21.04 -8.84
CA ASN A 324 5.82 -22.39 -8.48
C ASN A 324 6.87 -22.32 -7.36
N LEU A 325 6.44 -21.90 -6.18
CA LEU A 325 7.32 -21.71 -5.02
C LEU A 325 7.27 -22.91 -4.06
N PRO A 326 8.38 -23.24 -3.38
CA PRO A 326 8.37 -24.29 -2.36
C PRO A 326 7.44 -23.91 -1.20
N LYS A 327 6.58 -24.84 -0.74
CA LYS A 327 5.64 -24.60 0.38
C LYS A 327 6.30 -24.05 1.65
N TRP A 328 7.56 -24.39 1.89
CA TRP A 328 8.33 -23.96 3.06
C TRP A 328 8.89 -22.53 2.94
N SER A 329 8.85 -21.90 1.76
CA SER A 329 9.37 -20.55 1.53
C SER A 329 8.40 -19.47 2.03
N TRP A 330 8.92 -18.32 2.45
CA TRP A 330 8.10 -17.15 2.80
C TRP A 330 7.37 -16.57 1.58
N ALA A 331 8.00 -16.56 0.42
CA ALA A 331 7.45 -16.10 -0.85
C ALA A 331 6.21 -16.92 -1.22
N TYR A 332 6.21 -18.24 -0.95
CA TYR A 332 5.01 -19.06 -1.08
C TYR A 332 3.90 -18.54 -0.17
N SER A 333 4.23 -18.21 1.09
CA SER A 333 3.27 -17.64 2.04
C SER A 333 2.68 -16.32 1.58
N LEU A 334 3.52 -15.34 1.27
CA LEU A 334 3.10 -14.03 0.78
C LEU A 334 2.19 -14.16 -0.44
N THR A 335 2.64 -14.93 -1.44
CA THR A 335 1.95 -14.99 -2.73
C THR A 335 0.66 -15.80 -2.67
N LYS A 336 0.62 -16.91 -1.92
CA LYS A 336 -0.58 -17.72 -1.81
C LYS A 336 -1.64 -17.08 -0.92
N HIS A 337 -1.23 -16.40 0.15
CA HIS A 337 -2.16 -15.62 0.95
C HIS A 337 -2.82 -14.52 0.10
N HIS A 338 -2.03 -13.80 -0.70
CA HIS A 338 -2.56 -12.80 -1.64
C HIS A 338 -3.47 -13.41 -2.70
N ASP A 339 -3.07 -14.51 -3.33
CA ASP A 339 -3.89 -15.20 -4.33
C ASP A 339 -5.26 -15.62 -3.73
N TYR A 340 -5.26 -16.18 -2.51
CA TYR A 340 -6.48 -16.59 -1.81
C TYR A 340 -7.37 -15.39 -1.44
N PHE A 341 -6.77 -14.31 -0.93
CA PHE A 341 -7.50 -13.07 -0.64
C PHE A 341 -8.13 -12.47 -1.90
N ARG A 342 -7.35 -12.38 -2.99
CA ARG A 342 -7.83 -11.89 -4.29
C ARG A 342 -9.03 -12.68 -4.78
N ASP A 343 -8.92 -14.00 -4.79
CA ASP A 343 -9.97 -14.88 -5.32
C ASP A 343 -11.23 -14.80 -4.45
N HIS A 344 -11.09 -14.76 -3.12
CA HIS A 344 -12.21 -14.55 -2.20
C HIS A 344 -12.94 -13.22 -2.46
N ARG A 345 -12.19 -12.12 -2.63
CA ARG A 345 -12.77 -10.80 -2.91
C ARG A 345 -13.44 -10.72 -4.27
N ILE A 346 -12.92 -11.43 -5.27
CA ILE A 346 -13.57 -11.57 -6.58
C ILE A 346 -14.89 -12.35 -6.44
N ASP A 347 -14.89 -13.45 -5.71
CA ASP A 347 -16.10 -14.26 -5.49
C ASP A 347 -17.20 -13.47 -4.75
N GLU A 348 -16.84 -12.71 -3.72
CA GLU A 348 -17.75 -11.78 -3.04
C GLU A 348 -18.29 -10.73 -4.02
N PHE A 349 -17.43 -10.08 -4.79
CA PHE A 349 -17.84 -9.10 -5.80
C PHE A 349 -18.82 -9.70 -6.83
N LEU A 350 -18.58 -10.93 -7.31
CA LEU A 350 -19.46 -11.58 -8.28
C LEU A 350 -20.84 -11.90 -7.69
N LYS A 351 -20.89 -12.31 -6.42
CA LYS A 351 -22.15 -12.53 -5.68
C LYS A 351 -22.90 -11.22 -5.49
N ASP A 352 -22.23 -10.18 -5.02
CA ASP A 352 -22.79 -8.85 -4.79
C ASP A 352 -23.27 -8.21 -6.10
N SER A 353 -22.50 -8.36 -7.18
CA SER A 353 -22.87 -7.89 -8.52
C SER A 353 -24.13 -8.57 -9.04
N LYS A 354 -24.26 -9.89 -8.83
CA LYS A 354 -25.47 -10.62 -9.18
C LYS A 354 -26.65 -10.13 -8.34
N ARG A 355 -26.49 -10.03 -7.03
CA ARG A 355 -27.54 -9.57 -6.11
C ARG A 355 -28.01 -8.15 -6.42
N LEU A 356 -27.08 -7.25 -6.71
CA LEU A 356 -27.38 -5.88 -7.13
C LEU A 356 -28.19 -5.84 -8.43
N ARG A 357 -27.85 -6.69 -9.42
CA ARG A 357 -28.63 -6.81 -10.66
C ARG A 357 -30.04 -7.32 -10.40
N ASP A 358 -30.18 -8.38 -9.60
CA ASP A 358 -31.48 -8.95 -9.25
C ASP A 358 -32.38 -7.91 -8.53
N LEU A 359 -31.80 -7.11 -7.62
CA LEU A 359 -32.51 -6.02 -6.92
C LEU A 359 -32.89 -4.85 -7.84
N LYS A 360 -32.01 -4.46 -8.77
CA LYS A 360 -32.31 -3.44 -9.78
C LYS A 360 -33.42 -3.90 -10.72
N GLU A 361 -33.37 -5.14 -11.20
CA GLU A 361 -34.40 -5.72 -12.05
C GLU A 361 -35.75 -5.80 -11.33
N LYS A 362 -35.76 -6.19 -10.05
CA LYS A 362 -36.98 -6.19 -9.22
C LYS A 362 -37.58 -4.77 -9.13
N ARG A 363 -36.75 -3.76 -8.87
CA ARG A 363 -37.16 -2.35 -8.81
C ARG A 363 -37.70 -1.86 -10.15
N ASP A 364 -36.98 -2.15 -11.24
CA ASP A 364 -37.30 -1.65 -12.58
C ASP A 364 -38.55 -2.32 -13.16
N ASN A 365 -38.89 -3.54 -12.71
CA ASN A 365 -40.14 -4.23 -13.00
C ASN A 365 -41.29 -3.89 -12.02
N GLU A 366 -41.13 -2.85 -11.19
CA GLU A 366 -42.12 -2.37 -10.22
C GLU A 366 -42.62 -3.44 -9.23
N VAL A 367 -41.79 -4.45 -8.94
CA VAL A 367 -42.11 -5.48 -7.95
C VAL A 367 -41.86 -4.91 -6.54
N GLU A 368 -42.81 -5.08 -5.62
CA GLU A 368 -42.73 -4.57 -4.26
C GLU A 368 -41.43 -5.02 -3.55
N MET A 369 -40.65 -4.04 -3.09
CA MET A 369 -39.41 -4.24 -2.35
C MET A 369 -39.63 -3.92 -0.87
N SER A 370 -39.13 -4.77 0.01
CA SER A 370 -39.05 -4.46 1.43
C SER A 370 -38.05 -3.32 1.70
N GLN A 371 -38.20 -2.61 2.81
CA GLN A 371 -37.23 -1.59 3.23
C GLN A 371 -35.80 -2.16 3.34
N SER A 372 -35.68 -3.40 3.84
CA SER A 372 -34.39 -4.10 3.92
C SER A 372 -33.74 -4.29 2.54
N GLU A 373 -34.53 -4.62 1.51
CA GLU A 373 -34.01 -4.79 0.14
C GLU A 373 -33.63 -3.46 -0.49
N LEU A 374 -34.35 -2.38 -0.19
CA LEU A 374 -33.98 -1.04 -0.64
C LEU A 374 -32.69 -0.56 0.04
N ASP A 375 -32.54 -0.81 1.33
CA ASP A 375 -31.33 -0.49 2.08
C ASP A 375 -30.13 -1.31 1.56
N GLU A 376 -30.34 -2.59 1.26
CA GLU A 376 -29.34 -3.47 0.65
C GLU A 376 -28.95 -2.97 -0.75
N LEU A 377 -29.93 -2.62 -1.59
CA LEU A 377 -29.71 -2.06 -2.93
C LEU A 377 -28.81 -0.82 -2.86
N ASN A 378 -29.14 0.14 -1.99
CA ASN A 378 -28.38 1.38 -1.84
C ASN A 378 -26.96 1.12 -1.32
N LYS A 379 -26.80 0.19 -0.36
CA LYS A 379 -25.48 -0.19 0.18
C LYS A 379 -24.60 -0.84 -0.88
N LEU A 380 -25.15 -1.79 -1.63
CA LEU A 380 -24.43 -2.48 -2.70
C LEU A 380 -24.08 -1.54 -3.84
N ASP A 381 -25.00 -0.67 -4.28
CA ASP A 381 -24.73 0.28 -5.36
C ASP A 381 -23.59 1.24 -4.99
N ALA A 382 -23.58 1.73 -3.74
CA ALA A 382 -22.51 2.58 -3.23
C ALA A 382 -21.17 1.83 -3.13
N SER A 383 -21.15 0.59 -2.63
CA SER A 383 -19.91 -0.15 -2.38
C SER A 383 -19.26 -0.70 -3.66
N MET A 384 -20.06 -1.03 -4.68
CA MET A 384 -19.58 -1.68 -5.91
C MET A 384 -18.65 -0.80 -6.74
N SER A 385 -18.86 0.52 -6.73
CA SER A 385 -18.00 1.48 -7.45
C SER A 385 -16.55 1.54 -6.92
N TRP A 386 -16.32 1.08 -5.69
CA TRP A 386 -15.01 1.07 -5.03
C TRP A 386 -14.51 -0.35 -4.73
N SER A 387 -15.14 -1.39 -5.31
CA SER A 387 -14.79 -2.77 -5.01
C SER A 387 -13.43 -3.15 -5.62
N GLN A 388 -12.47 -3.45 -4.74
CA GLN A 388 -11.18 -4.01 -5.14
C GLN A 388 -11.33 -5.35 -5.86
N GLY A 389 -12.31 -6.17 -5.46
CA GLY A 389 -12.65 -7.42 -6.14
C GLY A 389 -13.11 -7.20 -7.59
N GLY A 390 -13.90 -6.15 -7.83
CA GLY A 390 -14.31 -5.74 -9.18
C GLY A 390 -13.13 -5.31 -10.05
N LYS A 391 -12.28 -4.42 -9.53
CA LYS A 391 -11.04 -3.99 -10.21
C LYS A 391 -10.18 -5.19 -10.62
N TRP A 392 -9.98 -6.14 -9.71
CA TRP A 392 -9.18 -7.34 -9.98
C TRP A 392 -9.83 -8.29 -10.98
N HIS A 393 -11.15 -8.47 -10.90
CA HIS A 393 -11.92 -9.24 -11.88
C HIS A 393 -11.74 -8.67 -13.30
N ASP A 394 -11.90 -7.36 -13.46
CA ASP A 394 -11.74 -6.67 -14.75
C ASP A 394 -10.30 -6.75 -15.27
N ALA A 395 -9.31 -6.55 -14.40
CA ALA A 395 -7.91 -6.68 -14.76
C ALA A 395 -7.58 -8.09 -15.28
N ILE A 396 -8.03 -9.14 -14.59
CA ILE A 396 -7.83 -10.54 -15.01
C ILE A 396 -8.47 -10.80 -16.38
N ASN A 397 -9.70 -10.32 -16.61
CA ASN A 397 -10.37 -10.50 -17.89
C ASN A 397 -9.65 -9.78 -19.03
N LYS A 398 -9.19 -8.54 -18.81
CA LYS A 398 -8.40 -7.80 -19.80
C LYS A 398 -7.05 -8.46 -20.09
N ILE A 399 -6.37 -8.98 -19.07
CA ILE A 399 -5.13 -9.76 -19.23
C ILE A 399 -5.36 -10.98 -20.13
N LYS A 400 -6.47 -11.72 -19.94
CA LYS A 400 -6.82 -12.88 -20.78
C LYS A 400 -7.04 -12.47 -22.24
N LEU A 401 -7.79 -11.40 -22.47
CA LEU A 401 -8.07 -10.88 -23.82
C LEU A 401 -6.79 -10.41 -24.52
N GLU A 402 -5.93 -9.67 -23.81
CA GLU A 402 -4.68 -9.19 -24.37
C GLU A 402 -3.71 -10.35 -24.71
N ARG A 403 -3.65 -11.38 -23.85
CA ARG A 403 -2.86 -12.58 -24.16
C ARG A 403 -3.36 -13.25 -25.44
N ALA A 404 -4.67 -13.41 -25.61
CA ALA A 404 -5.24 -14.03 -26.81
C ALA A 404 -4.91 -13.23 -28.08
N ASP A 405 -5.05 -11.90 -28.03
CA ASP A 405 -4.70 -10.99 -29.13
C ASP A 405 -3.20 -11.05 -29.50
N ALA A 406 -2.32 -11.10 -28.50
CA ALA A 406 -0.88 -11.21 -28.71
C ALA A 406 -0.49 -12.55 -29.37
N ILE A 407 -1.14 -13.65 -28.97
CA ILE A 407 -0.94 -14.97 -29.58
C ILE A 407 -1.40 -14.97 -31.04
N GLU A 408 -2.59 -14.44 -31.33
CA GLU A 408 -3.14 -14.36 -32.68
C GLU A 408 -2.22 -13.56 -33.63
N LYS A 409 -1.62 -12.48 -33.11
CA LYS A 409 -0.74 -11.58 -33.87
C LYS A 409 0.75 -11.98 -33.86
N GLY A 410 1.14 -12.98 -33.07
CA GLY A 410 2.54 -13.35 -32.89
C GLY A 410 3.41 -12.27 -32.22
N ASP A 411 2.82 -11.40 -31.41
CA ASP A 411 3.50 -10.27 -30.76
C ASP A 411 4.18 -10.73 -29.46
N LYS A 412 5.50 -10.88 -29.51
CA LYS A 412 6.30 -11.34 -28.37
C LYS A 412 6.42 -10.29 -27.27
N ASP A 413 6.42 -9.01 -27.62
CA ASP A 413 6.61 -7.91 -26.66
C ASP A 413 5.36 -7.71 -25.80
N ARG A 414 4.20 -8.10 -26.33
CA ARG A 414 2.92 -8.14 -25.60
C ARG A 414 2.62 -9.50 -24.96
N MET A 415 3.52 -10.47 -25.02
CA MET A 415 3.23 -11.78 -24.45
C MET A 415 3.20 -11.74 -22.91
N ILE A 416 2.08 -12.17 -22.31
CA ILE A 416 1.97 -12.39 -20.87
C ILE A 416 2.06 -13.90 -20.62
N PRO A 417 3.03 -14.42 -19.84
CA PRO A 417 3.24 -15.86 -19.67
C PRO A 417 1.99 -16.62 -19.25
N GLU A 418 1.79 -17.82 -19.80
CA GLU A 418 0.67 -18.69 -19.45
C GLU A 418 0.72 -19.07 -17.96
N GLY A 419 -0.45 -19.17 -17.31
CA GLY A 419 -0.54 -19.49 -15.88
C GLY A 419 -0.05 -18.41 -14.91
N ALA A 420 0.48 -17.28 -15.39
CA ALA A 420 0.92 -16.16 -14.55
C ALA A 420 -0.25 -15.60 -13.72
N PRO A 421 -0.19 -15.66 -12.37
CA PRO A 421 -1.22 -15.08 -11.52
C PRO A 421 -1.13 -13.55 -11.55
N PHE A 422 -2.28 -12.89 -11.58
CA PHE A 422 -2.36 -11.44 -11.44
C PHE A 422 -2.25 -11.06 -9.95
N ARG A 423 -1.20 -10.33 -9.58
CA ARG A 423 -1.00 -9.88 -8.20
C ARG A 423 -0.77 -8.39 -8.15
N ASP A 424 -1.54 -7.73 -7.29
CA ASP A 424 -1.54 -6.30 -7.00
C ASP A 424 -1.30 -6.15 -5.50
N PHE A 425 -0.02 -6.07 -5.11
CA PHE A 425 0.35 -5.86 -3.71
C PHE A 425 0.40 -4.37 -3.39
N CYS A 426 -0.03 -4.03 -2.18
CA CYS A 426 0.06 -2.69 -1.63
C CYS A 426 1.49 -2.40 -1.16
N PRO A 427 2.15 -1.31 -1.61
CA PRO A 427 3.48 -0.96 -1.14
C PRO A 427 3.47 0.07 0.01
N ILE A 428 2.34 0.27 0.70
CA ILE A 428 2.18 1.41 1.63
C ILE A 428 3.13 1.35 2.82
N ASP A 429 3.37 0.16 3.36
CA ASP A 429 4.24 -0.02 4.51
C ASP A 429 5.72 0.00 4.14
N GLN A 430 6.05 -0.33 2.90
CA GLN A 430 7.40 -0.29 2.36
C GLN A 430 7.95 1.14 2.37
N TYR A 431 7.10 2.19 2.38
CA TYR A 431 7.56 3.56 2.57
C TYR A 431 8.18 3.83 3.95
N ALA A 432 7.81 3.07 4.99
CA ALA A 432 8.52 3.16 6.27
C ALA A 432 10.00 2.80 6.12
N HIS A 433 10.32 1.81 5.27
CA HIS A 433 11.71 1.40 5.03
C HIS A 433 12.58 2.57 4.53
N VAL A 434 12.02 3.45 3.71
CA VAL A 434 12.71 4.65 3.21
C VAL A 434 13.05 5.61 4.34
N ILE A 435 12.20 5.76 5.35
CA ILE A 435 12.45 6.65 6.49
C ILE A 435 13.50 6.05 7.44
N LEU A 436 13.43 4.73 7.68
CA LEU A 436 14.30 4.01 8.60
C LEU A 436 15.76 3.94 8.11
N LYS A 437 15.97 3.80 6.79
CA LYS A 437 17.31 3.70 6.19
C LYS A 437 17.83 5.08 5.77
N ASP A 438 18.87 5.57 6.44
CA ASP A 438 19.44 6.92 6.26
C ASP A 438 19.73 7.28 4.79
N SER A 439 20.41 6.39 4.08
CA SER A 439 20.76 6.59 2.67
C SER A 439 19.53 6.71 1.78
N LEU A 440 18.54 5.83 1.97
CA LEU A 440 17.29 5.90 1.22
C LEU A 440 16.50 7.15 1.55
N ARG A 441 16.44 7.56 2.82
CA ARG A 441 15.74 8.77 3.26
C ARG A 441 16.29 10.00 2.54
N LYS A 442 17.62 10.18 2.60
CA LYS A 442 18.33 11.31 2.00
C LYS A 442 18.22 11.34 0.46
N GLN A 443 18.13 10.17 -0.16
CA GLN A 443 18.01 10.06 -1.62
C GLN A 443 16.56 10.20 -2.11
N SER A 444 15.60 9.65 -1.39
CA SER A 444 14.23 9.48 -1.87
C SER A 444 13.29 10.60 -1.44
N VAL A 445 13.45 11.17 -0.24
CA VAL A 445 12.58 12.25 0.25
C VAL A 445 12.98 13.56 -0.41
N LYS A 446 12.10 14.11 -1.25
CA LYS A 446 12.38 15.34 -2.03
C LYS A 446 11.68 16.58 -1.50
N GLU A 447 10.57 16.40 -0.77
CA GLU A 447 9.80 17.50 -0.21
C GLU A 447 9.06 17.03 1.05
N VAL A 448 9.09 17.86 2.09
CA VAL A 448 8.41 17.60 3.36
C VAL A 448 7.81 18.89 3.89
N VAL A 449 6.58 18.81 4.40
CA VAL A 449 5.87 19.94 5.03
C VAL A 449 5.60 19.60 6.49
N ALA A 450 6.05 20.46 7.40
CA ALA A 450 5.68 20.40 8.80
C ALA A 450 4.27 20.99 9.00
N ALA A 451 3.35 20.22 9.55
CA ALA A 451 1.96 20.65 9.75
C ALA A 451 1.35 20.11 11.04
N ASN A 452 0.43 20.87 11.63
CA ASN A 452 -0.50 20.33 12.61
C ASN A 452 -1.60 19.59 11.86
N VAL A 453 -2.04 18.47 12.42
CA VAL A 453 -3.06 17.57 11.84
C VAL A 453 -4.13 17.34 12.89
N LYS A 454 -5.38 17.42 12.47
CA LYS A 454 -6.54 17.09 13.31
C LYS A 454 -7.59 16.36 12.48
N LEU A 455 -8.38 15.51 13.13
CA LEU A 455 -9.59 14.98 12.52
C LEU A 455 -10.68 16.05 12.50
N THR A 456 -11.48 16.08 11.44
CA THR A 456 -12.71 16.86 11.39
C THR A 456 -13.73 16.34 12.41
N PRO A 457 -14.72 17.14 12.83
CA PRO A 457 -15.73 16.71 13.80
C PRO A 457 -16.54 15.47 13.38
N ASP A 458 -16.68 15.21 12.08
CA ASP A 458 -17.36 14.03 11.52
C ASP A 458 -16.43 12.80 11.38
N ASN A 459 -15.15 12.94 11.74
CA ASN A 459 -14.10 11.92 11.67
C ASN A 459 -13.87 11.33 10.28
N GLN A 460 -14.27 12.03 9.21
CA GLN A 460 -14.09 11.55 7.83
C GLN A 460 -12.84 12.09 7.16
N LEU A 461 -12.41 13.28 7.56
CA LEU A 461 -11.33 14.03 6.93
C LEU A 461 -10.28 14.48 7.95
N PHE A 462 -9.13 14.86 7.43
CA PHE A 462 -8.07 15.53 8.18
C PHE A 462 -7.97 16.99 7.78
N GLU A 463 -7.80 17.86 8.77
CA GLU A 463 -7.45 19.27 8.61
C GLU A 463 -5.96 19.46 8.87
N PHE A 464 -5.33 20.28 8.03
CA PHE A 464 -3.91 20.57 8.11
C PHE A 464 -3.67 22.07 8.32
N THR A 465 -2.71 22.38 9.19
CA THR A 465 -2.20 23.74 9.34
C THR A 465 -0.68 23.69 9.31
N ALA A 466 -0.11 24.02 8.15
CA ALA A 466 1.33 24.07 7.98
C ALA A 466 1.94 25.10 8.94
N SER A 467 2.99 24.72 9.66
CA SER A 467 3.58 25.56 10.70
C SER A 467 5.04 25.17 10.98
N PRO A 468 5.96 26.14 11.15
CA PRO A 468 7.36 25.86 11.45
C PRO A 468 7.55 25.24 12.84
N SER A 469 6.56 25.30 13.72
CA SER A 469 6.59 24.69 15.07
C SER A 469 5.91 23.33 15.15
N ALA A 470 5.26 22.86 14.08
CA ALA A 470 4.58 21.57 14.10
C ALA A 470 5.56 20.40 14.13
N ASN A 471 5.21 19.30 14.80
CA ASN A 471 6.05 18.11 14.93
C ASN A 471 5.65 16.94 14.01
N MET A 472 4.64 17.14 13.15
CA MET A 472 4.31 16.15 12.12
C MET A 472 4.86 16.58 10.78
N PHE A 473 5.63 15.69 10.17
CA PHE A 473 6.32 15.87 8.91
C PHE A 473 5.62 15.02 7.85
N ILE A 474 4.94 15.69 6.92
CA ILE A 474 4.22 15.03 5.83
C ILE A 474 5.14 15.03 4.63
N VAL A 475 5.52 13.84 4.15
CA VAL A 475 6.35 13.76 2.96
C VAL A 475 5.49 13.92 1.72
N THR A 476 5.61 15.07 1.08
CA THR A 476 4.76 15.51 -0.03
C THR A 476 5.37 15.23 -1.40
N LYS A 477 6.63 14.80 -1.48
CA LYS A 477 7.27 14.34 -2.72
C LYS A 477 8.32 13.25 -2.44
N PHE A 478 8.19 12.14 -3.15
CA PHE A 478 9.11 11.00 -3.13
C PHE A 478 9.68 10.71 -4.53
N ASP A 479 10.97 10.41 -4.58
CA ASP A 479 11.59 9.66 -5.67
C ASP A 479 11.55 8.17 -5.30
N THR A 480 10.70 7.41 -5.96
CA THR A 480 10.44 6.01 -5.58
C THR A 480 11.39 5.01 -6.24
N ASN A 481 12.31 5.46 -7.10
CA ASN A 481 13.22 4.57 -7.82
C ASN A 481 14.07 3.73 -6.86
N TYR A 482 14.60 4.33 -5.80
CA TYR A 482 15.41 3.62 -4.81
C TYR A 482 14.59 2.58 -4.04
N LEU A 483 13.36 2.89 -3.65
CA LEU A 483 12.47 1.91 -3.01
C LEU A 483 12.08 0.79 -3.97
N ARG A 484 11.84 1.12 -5.25
CA ARG A 484 11.57 0.14 -6.29
C ARG A 484 12.74 -0.83 -6.45
N ASP A 485 13.97 -0.33 -6.42
CA ASP A 485 15.16 -1.18 -6.53
C ASP A 485 15.29 -2.11 -5.31
N GLU A 486 15.02 -1.64 -4.09
CA GLU A 486 14.98 -2.51 -2.90
C GLU A 486 13.90 -3.60 -2.98
N ILE A 487 12.71 -3.25 -3.48
CA ILE A 487 11.65 -4.24 -3.70
C ILE A 487 12.06 -5.23 -4.81
N GLN A 488 12.64 -4.76 -5.91
CA GLN A 488 13.14 -5.63 -6.97
C GLN A 488 14.23 -6.59 -6.47
N ASN A 489 15.12 -6.12 -5.60
CA ASN A 489 16.13 -6.94 -4.94
C ASN A 489 15.49 -8.00 -4.03
N SER A 490 14.44 -7.66 -3.30
CA SER A 490 13.68 -8.63 -2.49
C SER A 490 13.00 -9.70 -3.35
N LEU A 491 12.52 -9.34 -4.55
CA LEU A 491 11.94 -10.29 -5.50
C LEU A 491 12.99 -11.25 -6.06
N TYR A 492 14.20 -10.77 -6.35
CA TYR A 492 15.31 -11.65 -6.74
C TYR A 492 15.65 -12.63 -5.62
N TRP A 493 15.68 -12.18 -4.36
CA TRP A 493 15.89 -13.07 -3.22
C TRP A 493 14.78 -14.15 -3.08
N MET A 494 13.51 -13.76 -3.24
CA MET A 494 12.38 -14.69 -3.22
C MET A 494 12.47 -15.73 -4.36
N PHE A 495 12.90 -15.31 -5.55
CA PHE A 495 12.96 -16.15 -6.74
C PHE A 495 14.07 -17.20 -6.68
N GLU A 496 15.25 -16.84 -6.15
CA GLU A 496 16.41 -17.75 -6.05
C GLU A 496 16.32 -18.74 -4.88
N GLY A 497 15.15 -18.83 -4.22
CA GLY A 497 14.88 -19.83 -3.19
C GLY A 497 15.23 -19.41 -1.76
N GLU A 498 15.22 -18.09 -1.47
CA GLU A 498 15.38 -17.54 -0.12
C GLU A 498 16.64 -18.05 0.58
N PRO A 499 17.84 -17.67 0.11
CA PRO A 499 19.03 -18.07 0.84
C PRO A 499 18.93 -17.56 2.27
N LEU A 500 19.20 -18.50 3.17
CA LEU A 500 19.15 -18.30 4.61
C LEU A 500 20.33 -17.49 5.14
N ASP A 501 21.33 -17.17 4.31
CA ASP A 501 22.54 -16.45 4.72
C ASP A 501 22.77 -15.14 3.95
N ARG A 502 23.33 -14.15 4.64
CA ARG A 502 23.66 -12.80 4.14
C ARG A 502 24.55 -12.84 2.91
N GLN A 503 25.62 -13.63 2.92
CA GLN A 503 26.60 -13.64 1.82
C GLN A 503 25.99 -14.21 0.55
N ALA A 504 25.13 -15.23 0.68
CA ALA A 504 24.39 -15.77 -0.44
C ALA A 504 23.42 -14.73 -1.04
N TYR A 505 22.71 -13.95 -0.22
CA TYR A 505 21.91 -12.82 -0.70
C TYR A 505 22.75 -11.78 -1.46
N LEU A 506 23.90 -11.37 -0.92
CA LEU A 506 24.79 -10.41 -1.58
C LEU A 506 25.31 -10.94 -2.94
N ASN A 507 25.56 -12.24 -3.05
CA ASN A 507 25.98 -12.86 -4.31
C ASN A 507 24.86 -12.81 -5.37
N ILE A 508 23.59 -13.02 -4.97
CA ILE A 508 22.43 -12.85 -5.86
C ILE A 508 22.37 -11.42 -6.39
N LEU A 509 22.49 -10.42 -5.51
CA LEU A 509 22.45 -9.02 -5.93
C LEU A 509 23.55 -8.72 -6.96
N LYS A 510 24.78 -9.18 -6.68
CA LYS A 510 25.91 -9.00 -7.59
C LYS A 510 25.64 -9.63 -8.96
N TYR A 511 25.10 -10.85 -8.99
CA TYR A 511 24.73 -11.53 -10.23
C TYR A 511 23.71 -10.74 -11.05
N TYR A 512 22.62 -10.28 -10.43
CA TYR A 512 21.58 -9.53 -11.13
C TYR A 512 22.03 -8.14 -11.58
N GLN A 513 22.87 -7.45 -10.79
CA GLN A 513 23.48 -6.19 -11.18
C GLN A 513 24.40 -6.36 -12.39
N GLN A 514 25.18 -7.44 -12.46
CA GLN A 514 26.03 -7.74 -13.60
C GLN A 514 25.19 -7.99 -14.87
N GLN A 515 24.12 -8.78 -14.77
CA GLN A 515 23.20 -9.02 -15.90
C GLN A 515 22.58 -7.72 -16.44
N LEU A 516 22.23 -6.78 -15.55
CA LEU A 516 21.67 -5.48 -15.94
C LEU A 516 22.71 -4.59 -16.65
N LEU A 517 23.98 -4.66 -16.25
CA LEU A 517 25.06 -3.92 -16.92
C LEU A 517 25.29 -4.49 -18.33
N GLU A 518 25.37 -5.82 -18.44
CA GLU A 518 25.56 -6.52 -19.73
C GLU A 518 24.40 -6.28 -20.70
N SER A 519 23.15 -6.15 -20.23
CA SER A 519 22.00 -5.85 -21.09
C SER A 519 22.04 -4.41 -21.62
N LYS A 520 22.39 -3.44 -20.78
CA LYS A 520 22.54 -2.02 -21.19
C LYS A 520 23.65 -1.85 -22.22
N GLU A 521 24.78 -2.53 -22.07
CA GLU A 521 25.87 -2.50 -23.05
C GLU A 521 25.45 -3.07 -24.42
N LYS A 522 24.60 -4.10 -24.44
CA LYS A 522 24.02 -4.67 -25.67
C LYS A 522 23.01 -3.75 -26.35
N GLU A 523 22.21 -2.99 -25.59
CA GLU A 523 21.28 -2.00 -26.15
C GLU A 523 22.03 -0.81 -26.78
N VAL A 524 23.11 -0.35 -26.16
CA VAL A 524 23.94 0.75 -26.70
C VAL A 524 24.71 0.32 -27.95
N SER A 525 25.20 -0.92 -27.99
CA SER A 525 25.93 -1.45 -29.15
C SER A 525 25.05 -1.85 -30.34
N SER A 526 23.74 -2.02 -30.15
CA SER A 526 22.77 -2.30 -31.22
C SER A 526 22.06 -1.06 -31.77
N SER A 527 22.28 0.10 -31.15
CA SER A 527 21.77 1.41 -31.58
C SER A 527 22.83 2.30 -32.25
N LEU A 528 24.08 1.82 -32.33
CA LEU A 528 25.18 2.32 -33.15
C LEU A 528 25.34 1.44 -34.39
#